data_AF-A0A6P3HU40-F1
#
_entry.id   AF-A0A6P3HU40-F1
#
_cell.length_a   1.000
_cell.length_b   1.000
_cell.length_c   1.000
_cell.angle_alpha   90.00
_cell.angle_beta   90.00
_cell.angle_gamma   90.00
#
_symmetry.space_group_name_H-M   'P 1'
#
loop_
_entity.id
_entity.type
_entity.pdbx_description
1 polymer ?
#
loop_
_entity_poly.entity_id
_entity_poly.type
_entity_poly.pdbx_seq_one_letter_code
_entity_poly.pdbx_strand_id
1 'polypeptide(L)' 'MLTRFLGPRYRQLARNWVPTASLWGAVGAVGLVWATDWRLILDWVPYINGKFKKDD' A
#
# COMPACT_ATOMS: atom_id res chain seq x y z
N MET A 1 -8.42 -1.55 -30.17
CA MET A 1 -8.22 -0.19 -29.60
C MET A 1 -7.20 -0.15 -28.47
N LEU A 2 -7.19 -1.11 -27.54
CA LEU A 2 -6.23 -1.19 -26.41
C LEU A 2 -4.75 -1.33 -26.79
N THR A 3 -4.46 -1.92 -27.96
CA THR A 3 -3.10 -2.10 -28.48
C THR A 3 -2.30 -0.81 -28.65
N ARG A 4 -2.98 0.35 -28.78
CA ARG A 4 -2.35 1.67 -28.88
C ARG A 4 -1.59 2.08 -27.62
N PHE A 5 -1.94 1.54 -26.46
CA PHE A 5 -1.28 1.84 -25.17
C PHE A 5 -0.10 0.91 -24.86
N LEU A 6 0.15 -0.12 -25.68
CA LEU A 6 1.20 -1.12 -25.46
C LEU A 6 2.53 -0.79 -26.19
N GLY A 7 2.77 0.49 -26.46
CA GLY A 7 3.97 0.98 -27.14
C GLY A 7 5.20 1.14 -26.23
N PRO A 8 6.43 1.14 -26.78
CA PRO A 8 7.68 1.29 -26.01
C PRO A 8 7.72 2.56 -25.14
N ARG A 9 7.18 3.68 -25.65
CA ARG A 9 7.08 4.96 -24.94
C ARG A 9 6.18 4.87 -23.70
N TYR A 10 5.05 4.17 -23.79
CA TYR A 10 4.15 3.98 -22.65
C TYR A 10 4.77 3.08 -21.57
N ARG A 11 5.60 2.11 -21.95
CA ARG A 11 6.37 1.31 -20.98
C ARG A 11 7.41 2.16 -20.24
N GLN A 12 8.12 3.05 -20.94
CA GLN A 12 9.04 3.99 -20.31
C GLN A 12 8.30 4.96 -19.38
N LEU A 13 7.16 5.49 -19.83
CA LEU A 13 6.31 6.34 -19.00
C LEU A 13 5.85 5.59 -17.74
N ALA A 14 5.34 4.36 -17.87
CA ALA A 14 4.94 3.55 -16.74
C ALA A 14 6.10 3.36 -15.73
N ARG A 15 7.31 3.05 -16.19
CA ARG A 15 8.50 2.93 -15.33
C ARG A 15 8.79 4.23 -14.55
N ASN A 16 8.63 5.39 -15.18
CA ASN A 16 8.83 6.66 -14.51
C ASN A 16 7.78 6.93 -13.43
N TRP A 17 6.56 6.42 -13.61
CA TRP A 17 5.47 6.54 -12.64
C TRP A 17 5.48 5.46 -11.55
N VAL A 18 6.24 4.37 -11.71
CA VAL A 18 6.33 3.29 -10.71
C VAL A 18 6.64 3.82 -9.31
N PRO A 19 7.65 4.69 -9.10
CA PRO A 19 7.97 5.17 -7.75
C PRO A 19 6.79 5.92 -7.10
N THR A 20 6.13 6.78 -7.85
CA THR A 20 4.98 7.57 -7.38
C THR A 20 3.77 6.68 -7.08
N ALA A 21 3.45 5.75 -7.98
CA ALA A 21 2.35 4.80 -7.78
C ALA A 21 2.60 3.90 -6.56
N SER A 22 3.82 3.40 -6.39
CA SER A 22 4.21 2.61 -5.23
C SER A 22 4.11 3.40 -3.93
N LEU A 23 4.54 4.67 -3.92
CA LEU A 23 4.45 5.53 -2.75
C LEU A 23 3.01 5.77 -2.33
N TRP A 24 2.13 6.16 -3.27
CA TRP A 24 0.71 6.36 -2.97
C TRP A 24 0.01 5.06 -2.60
N GLY A 25 0.41 3.93 -3.20
CA GLY A 25 -0.05 2.60 -2.80
C GLY A 25 0.31 2.28 -1.35
N ALA A 26 1.55 2.56 -0.93
CA ALA A 26 1.99 2.37 0.44
C ALA A 26 1.24 3.29 1.42
N VAL A 27 1.06 4.58 1.08
CA VAL A 27 0.28 5.53 1.87
C VAL A 27 -1.16 5.05 2.04
N GLY A 28 -1.82 4.63 0.96
CA GLY A 28 -3.17 4.10 1.01
C GLY A 28 -3.28 2.82 1.84
N ALA A 29 -2.33 1.90 1.70
CA ALA A 29 -2.30 0.67 2.47
C ALA A 29 -2.12 0.93 3.98
N VAL A 30 -1.17 1.76 4.37
CA VAL A 30 -0.94 2.14 5.78
C VAL A 30 -2.15 2.90 6.34
N GLY A 31 -2.72 3.82 5.55
CA GLY A 31 -3.92 4.55 5.91
C GLY A 31 -5.12 3.63 6.15
N LEU A 32 -5.31 2.62 5.32
CA LEU A 32 -6.39 1.62 5.49
C LEU A 32 -6.17 0.78 6.74
N VAL A 33 -4.94 0.31 6.97
CA VAL A 33 -4.58 -0.46 8.18
C VAL A 33 -4.91 0.33 9.45
N TRP A 34 -4.58 1.63 9.45
CA TRP A 34 -4.90 2.50 10.57
C TRP A 34 -6.42 2.77 10.69
N ALA A 35 -7.09 3.12 9.59
CA ALA A 35 -8.51 3.50 9.62
C ALA A 35 -9.44 2.34 9.99
N THR A 36 -9.06 1.10 9.65
CA THR A 36 -9.83 -0.11 9.97
C THR A 36 -9.37 -0.78 11.26
N ASP A 37 -8.35 -0.22 11.92
CA ASP A 37 -7.70 -0.83 13.08
C ASP A 37 -7.35 -2.30 12.82
N TRP A 38 -6.66 -2.55 11.70
CA TRP A 38 -6.43 -3.89 11.20
C TRP A 38 -5.47 -4.68 12.10
N ARG A 39 -6.07 -5.40 13.04
CA ARG A 39 -5.39 -6.15 14.10
C ARG A 39 -4.29 -7.09 13.61
N LEU A 40 -4.51 -7.80 12.49
CA LEU A 40 -3.52 -8.73 11.94
C LEU A 40 -2.18 -8.06 11.61
N ILE A 41 -2.20 -6.79 11.19
CA ILE A 41 -0.99 -6.01 10.88
C ILE A 41 -0.54 -5.20 12.10
N LEU A 42 -1.48 -4.60 12.83
CA LEU A 42 -1.17 -3.74 13.98
C LEU A 42 -0.58 -4.52 15.17
N ASP A 43 -0.90 -5.80 15.35
CA ASP A 43 -0.31 -6.65 16.40
C ASP A 43 1.22 -6.83 16.23
N TRP A 44 1.73 -6.72 15.00
CA TRP A 44 3.17 -6.80 14.72
C TRP A 44 3.90 -5.46 14.93
N VAL A 45 3.19 -4.35 15.10
CA VAL A 45 3.80 -3.03 15.25
C VAL A 45 4.29 -2.84 16.68
N PRO A 46 5.62 -2.72 16.94
CA PRO A 46 6.17 -2.80 18.30
C PRO A 46 5.65 -1.76 19.29
N TYR A 47 5.21 -0.59 18.80
CA TYR A 47 4.70 0.51 19.65
C TYR A 47 3.17 0.56 19.74
N ILE A 48 2.44 -0.04 18.79
CA ILE A 48 0.98 0.09 18.65
C ILE A 48 0.24 -1.20 19.10
N ASN A 49 0.95 -2.30 19.32
CA ASN A 49 0.37 -3.60 19.70
C ASN A 49 -0.41 -3.61 21.03
N GLY A 50 -0.27 -2.57 21.87
CA GLY A 50 -0.97 -2.48 23.15
C GLY A 50 -2.49 -2.27 23.04
N LYS A 51 -3.00 -1.98 21.83
CA LYS A 51 -4.44 -1.76 21.58
C LYS A 51 -5.27 -3.04 21.69
N PHE A 52 -4.72 -4.20 21.34
CA PHE A 52 -5.43 -5.47 21.34
C PHE A 52 -4.80 -6.43 22.34
N LYS A 53 -5.11 -6.23 23.62
CA LYS A 53 -4.77 -7.21 24.64
C LYS A 53 -5.63 -8.46 24.42
N LYS A 54 -4.99 -9.63 24.43
CA LYS A 54 -5.72 -10.89 24.65
C LYS A 54 -5.89 -10.98 26.17
N ASP A 55 -7.12 -11.02 26.62
CA ASP A 55 -7.40 -11.46 27.99
C ASP A 55 -7.18 -12.98 27.99
N ASP A 56 -6.31 -13.46 28.87
CA ASP A 56 -6.02 -14.89 29.07
C ASP A 56 -7.27 -15.67 29.51
#